data_AF-A0A6J7KSF6-F1
#
_entry.id   AF-A0A6J7KSF6-F1
#
_cell.length_a   1.000
_cell.length_b   1.000
_cell.length_c   1.000
_cell.angle_alpha   90.00
_cell.angle_beta   90.00
_cell.angle_gamma   90.00
#
_symmetry.space_group_name_H-M   'P 1'
#
loop_
_entity.id
_entity.type
_entity.pdbx_description
1 polymer ?
#
loop_
_entity_poly.entity_id
_entity_poly.type
_entity_poly.pdbx_seq_one_letter_code
_entity_poly.pdbx_strand_id
1 'polypeptide(L)'
;MAISNYWADRLDDMLNAAMRDRALLGGPQQSLDVRFDQFMADDIGTIRRIYDIAGQPMDAAAEAALVGYGATHERERFGKVIYDVNQIGIDVKARREQMRAYSEFFSIPDEPW
;
A
#
# COMPACT_ATOMS: atom_id res chain seq x y z
N MET A 1 2.19 -21.44 -13.14
CA MET A 1 3.66 -21.19 -13.04
C MET A 1 4.12 -20.05 -13.96
N ALA A 2 3.90 -20.09 -15.28
CA ALA A 2 4.24 -18.95 -16.15
C ALA A 2 3.49 -17.64 -15.79
N ILE A 3 2.22 -17.74 -15.39
CA ILE A 3 1.41 -16.56 -15.03
C ILE A 3 1.88 -15.89 -13.74
N SER A 4 2.27 -16.66 -12.72
CA SER A 4 2.74 -16.14 -11.43
C SER A 4 4.03 -15.35 -11.59
N ASN A 5 5.00 -15.91 -12.33
CA ASN A 5 6.26 -15.23 -12.60
C ASN A 5 6.07 -14.03 -13.52
N TYR A 6 5.20 -14.12 -14.53
CA TYR A 6 4.83 -12.97 -15.36
C TYR A 6 4.31 -11.80 -14.51
N TRP A 7 3.40 -12.06 -13.57
CA TRP A 7 2.89 -11.01 -12.68
C TRP A 7 3.94 -10.52 -11.71
N ALA A 8 4.80 -11.39 -11.19
CA ALA A 8 5.88 -11.00 -10.29
C ALA A 8 6.88 -10.06 -10.99
N ASP A 9 7.32 -10.40 -12.20
CA ASP A 9 8.25 -9.58 -12.97
C ASP A 9 7.60 -8.25 -13.38
N ARG A 10 6.32 -8.28 -13.76
CA ARG A 10 5.56 -7.05 -14.07
C ARG A 10 5.44 -6.12 -12.86
N LEU A 11 5.18 -6.69 -11.67
CA LEU A 11 5.12 -5.90 -10.44
C LEU A 11 6.48 -5.29 -10.12
N ASP A 12 7.56 -6.05 -10.29
CA ASP A 12 8.93 -5.55 -10.10
C ASP A 12 9.24 -4.36 -11.03
N ASP A 13 8.91 -4.46 -12.32
CA ASP A 13 9.05 -3.35 -13.27
C ASP A 13 8.29 -2.10 -12.81
N MET A 14 7.04 -2.27 -12.37
CA MET A 14 6.18 -1.16 -11.92
C MET A 14 6.69 -0.51 -10.64
N LEU A 15 7.14 -1.30 -9.66
CA LEU A 15 7.65 -0.80 -8.39
C LEU A 15 9.02 -0.11 -8.57
N ASN A 16 9.89 -0.67 -9.42
CA ASN A 16 11.14 -0.03 -9.79
C ASN A 16 10.91 1.28 -10.54
N ALA A 17 9.94 1.33 -11.46
CA ALA A 17 9.54 2.59 -12.10
C ALA A 17 9.05 3.62 -11.08
N ALA A 18 8.19 3.21 -10.13
CA ALA A 18 7.69 4.09 -9.07
C ALA A 18 8.82 4.69 -8.22
N MET A 19 9.86 3.92 -7.88
CA MET A 19 11.04 4.41 -7.18
C MET A 19 11.87 5.38 -8.03
N ARG A 20 12.20 4.99 -9.28
CA ARG A 20 13.03 5.81 -10.18
C ARG A 20 12.40 7.17 -10.44
N ASP A 21 11.09 7.19 -10.66
CA ASP A 21 10.35 8.38 -11.05
C ASP A 21 9.79 9.14 -9.84
N ARG A 22 10.01 8.67 -8.61
CA ARG A 22 9.47 9.27 -7.37
C ARG A 22 9.80 10.75 -7.24
N ALA A 23 11.02 11.14 -7.63
CA ALA A 23 11.51 12.52 -7.57
C ALA A 23 10.75 13.48 -8.51
N LEU A 24 10.05 12.96 -9.53
CA LEU A 24 9.25 13.75 -10.47
C LEU A 24 7.92 14.21 -9.87
N LEU A 25 7.49 13.62 -8.74
CA LEU A 25 6.17 13.85 -8.13
C LEU A 25 6.10 15.05 -7.19
N GLY A 26 7.08 15.97 -7.24
CA GLY A 26 7.02 17.23 -6.49
C GLY A 26 7.25 17.10 -4.97
N GLY A 27 7.72 15.94 -4.52
CA GLY A 27 8.06 15.69 -3.11
C GLY A 27 6.84 15.59 -2.18
N PRO A 28 7.05 15.68 -0.85
CA PRO A 28 6.01 15.44 0.15
C PRO A 28 4.90 16.51 0.16
N GLN A 29 5.11 17.65 -0.51
CA GLN A 29 4.10 18.70 -0.64
C GLN A 29 3.04 18.40 -1.71
N GLN A 30 3.33 17.48 -2.63
CA GLN A 30 2.45 17.16 -3.76
C GLN A 30 2.13 15.66 -3.87
N SER A 31 2.71 14.84 -3.00
CA SER A 31 2.53 13.39 -3.03
C SER A 31 2.67 12.79 -1.63
N LEU A 32 1.92 11.72 -1.37
CA LEU A 32 1.92 10.99 -0.12
C LEU A 32 2.08 9.50 -0.38
N ASP A 33 3.02 8.87 0.31
CA ASP A 33 3.14 7.42 0.37
C ASP A 33 2.33 6.92 1.58
N VAL A 34 1.31 6.08 1.34
CA VAL A 34 0.43 5.55 2.38
C VAL A 34 0.81 4.11 2.68
N ARG A 35 1.49 3.90 3.82
CA ARG A 35 1.84 2.55 4.29
C ARG A 35 0.63 1.89 4.94
N PHE A 36 0.37 0.63 4.59
CA PHE A 36 -0.86 -0.05 4.99
C PHE A 36 -1.00 -0.20 6.52
N ASP A 37 0.06 -0.58 7.24
CA ASP A 37 0.06 -0.68 8.70
C ASP A 37 -0.21 0.67 9.39
N GLN A 38 0.37 1.76 8.87
CA GLN A 38 0.14 3.11 9.40
C GLN A 38 -1.29 3.58 9.14
N PHE A 39 -1.80 3.30 7.94
CA PHE A 39 -3.19 3.58 7.59
C PHE A 39 -4.16 2.82 8.49
N MET A 40 -3.90 1.53 8.73
CA MET A 40 -4.75 0.72 9.62
C MET A 40 -4.69 1.18 11.09
N ALA A 41 -3.60 1.83 11.51
CA ALA A 41 -3.47 2.37 12.86
C ALA A 41 -4.18 3.72 13.04
N ASP A 42 -4.26 4.53 11.98
CA ASP A 42 -4.91 5.85 11.98
C ASP A 42 -5.34 6.24 10.55
N ASP A 43 -6.50 5.74 10.14
CA ASP A 43 -7.05 5.94 8.79
C ASP A 43 -7.57 7.37 8.61
N ILE A 44 -8.31 7.91 9.58
CA ILE A 44 -8.83 9.29 9.55
C ILE A 44 -7.67 10.30 9.53
N GLY A 45 -6.64 10.12 10.35
CA GLY A 45 -5.48 11.00 10.33
C GLY A 45 -4.67 10.88 9.04
N THR A 46 -4.69 9.73 8.36
CA THR A 46 -4.13 9.59 7.02
C THR A 46 -4.95 10.35 5.97
N ILE A 47 -6.28 10.25 6.03
CA ILE A 47 -7.17 10.94 5.10
C ILE A 47 -7.07 12.46 5.26
N ARG A 48 -6.97 12.97 6.50
CA ARG A 48 -6.72 14.40 6.75
C ARG A 48 -5.47 14.91 6.04
N ARG A 49 -4.36 14.16 6.11
CA ARG A 49 -3.12 14.51 5.40
C ARG A 49 -3.29 14.55 3.87
N ILE A 50 -4.15 13.69 3.31
CA ILE A 50 -4.49 13.71 1.88
C ILE A 50 -5.25 15.01 1.54
N TYR A 51 -6.23 15.41 2.35
CA TYR A 51 -6.95 16.68 2.19
C TYR A 51 -6.00 17.89 2.25
N ASP A 52 -5.06 17.90 3.19
CA ASP A 52 -4.06 18.96 3.35
C ASP A 52 -3.18 19.09 2.10
N ILE A 53 -2.65 17.98 1.57
CA ILE A 53 -1.84 17.97 0.34
C ILE A 53 -2.67 18.42 -0.88
N ALA A 54 -3.94 18.05 -0.94
CA ALA A 54 -4.85 18.47 -2.00
C ALA A 54 -5.28 19.95 -1.89
N GLY A 55 -4.98 20.63 -0.79
CA GLY A 55 -5.45 21.98 -0.51
C GLY A 55 -6.97 22.08 -0.35
N GLN A 56 -7.61 20.99 0.09
CA GLN A 56 -9.05 20.92 0.26
C GLN A 56 -9.40 20.89 1.76
N PRO A 57 -10.39 21.66 2.21
CA PRO A 57 -10.85 21.56 3.59
C PRO A 57 -11.60 20.25 3.81
N MET A 58 -11.24 19.52 4.87
CA MET A 58 -12.04 18.40 5.37
C MET A 58 -13.05 18.96 6.37
N ASP A 59 -14.28 19.17 5.92
CA ASP A 59 -15.34 19.68 6.79
C ASP A 59 -15.92 18.59 7.71
N ALA A 60 -16.76 19.03 8.66
CA ALA A 60 -17.37 18.14 9.64
C ALA A 60 -18.29 17.07 9.00
N ALA A 61 -18.88 17.35 7.84
CA ALA A 61 -19.74 16.40 7.15
C ALA A 61 -18.92 15.29 6.49
N ALA A 62 -17.81 15.64 5.84
CA ALA A 62 -16.86 14.68 5.29
C ALA A 62 -16.27 13.79 6.39
N GLU A 63 -15.86 14.36 7.52
CA GLU A 63 -15.35 13.59 8.65
C GLU A 63 -16.41 12.61 9.20
N ALA A 64 -17.64 13.06 9.41
CA ALA A 64 -18.71 12.22 9.90
C ALA A 64 -19.04 11.05 8.94
N ALA A 65 -18.99 11.30 7.63
CA ALA A 65 -19.21 10.28 6.61
C ALA A 65 -18.13 9.19 6.64
N LEU A 66 -16.86 9.58 6.77
CA LEU A 66 -15.73 8.65 6.87
C LEU A 66 -15.82 7.78 8.12
N VAL A 67 -16.09 8.39 9.28
CA VAL A 67 -16.27 7.69 10.55
C VAL A 67 -17.46 6.72 10.49
N GLY A 68 -18.58 7.16 9.92
CA GLY A 68 -19.78 6.32 9.75
C GLY A 68 -19.54 5.13 8.81
N TYR A 69 -18.74 5.32 7.75
CA TYR A 69 -18.36 4.24 6.85
C TYR A 69 -17.49 3.20 7.58
N GLY A 70 -16.45 3.64 8.29
CA GLY A 70 -15.57 2.75 9.06
C GLY A 70 -16.32 1.91 10.09
N ALA A 71 -17.30 2.50 10.79
CA ALA A 71 -18.12 1.81 11.78
C ALA A 71 -19.05 0.72 11.19
N THR A 72 -19.32 0.75 9.88
CA THR A 72 -20.24 -0.18 9.21
C THR A 72 -19.56 -1.16 8.27
N HIS A 73 -18.29 -0.90 7.93
CA HIS A 73 -17.48 -1.66 6.97
C HIS A 73 -16.20 -2.17 7.63
N GLU A 74 -16.38 -2.88 8.76
CA GLU A 74 -15.27 -3.55 9.44
C GLU A 74 -14.50 -4.46 8.48
N ARG A 75 -13.18 -4.41 8.58
CA ARG A 75 -12.29 -5.28 7.82
C ARG A 75 -12.58 -6.73 8.19
N GLU A 76 -12.53 -7.62 7.19
CA GLU A 76 -12.75 -9.06 7.38
C GLU A 76 -14.17 -9.43 7.85
N ARG A 77 -15.15 -8.53 7.73
CA ARG A 77 -16.56 -8.78 8.05
C ARG A 77 -17.12 -10.06 7.41
N PHE A 78 -16.64 -10.44 6.24
CA PHE A 78 -17.04 -11.66 5.51
C PHE A 78 -15.95 -12.74 5.48
N GLY A 79 -15.02 -12.68 6.43
CA GLY A 79 -13.83 -13.52 6.48
C GLY A 79 -12.64 -12.92 5.75
N LYS A 80 -11.52 -13.66 5.80
CA LYS A 80 -10.24 -13.28 5.19
C LYS A 80 -9.79 -14.34 4.17
N VAL A 81 -9.10 -13.89 3.14
CA VAL A 81 -8.41 -14.78 2.21
C VAL A 81 -7.08 -15.20 2.85
N ILE A 82 -6.86 -16.51 2.94
CA ILE A 82 -5.56 -17.06 3.35
C ILE A 82 -4.75 -17.28 2.08
N TYR A 83 -3.67 -16.53 1.92
CA TYR A 83 -2.74 -16.69 0.81
C TYR A 83 -1.79 -17.86 1.10
N ASP A 84 -1.62 -18.75 0.12
CA ASP A 84 -0.63 -19.82 0.16
C ASP A 84 0.24 -19.74 -1.09
N VAL A 85 1.42 -19.14 -0.92
CA VAL A 85 2.41 -18.92 -1.98
C VAL A 85 2.91 -20.23 -2.61
N ASN A 86 2.83 -21.35 -1.89
CA ASN A 86 3.22 -22.66 -2.41
C ASN A 86 2.29 -23.13 -3.53
N GLN A 87 1.04 -22.67 -3.57
CA GLN A 87 0.07 -23.06 -4.59
C GLN A 87 0.31 -22.39 -5.95
N ILE A 88 1.09 -21.31 -5.98
CA ILE A 88 1.34 -20.53 -7.19
C ILE A 88 2.75 -20.70 -7.76
N GLY A 89 3.60 -21.52 -7.11
CA GLY A 89 4.92 -21.89 -7.60
C GLY A 89 5.92 -20.73 -7.64
N ILE A 90 5.81 -19.80 -6.68
CA ILE A 90 6.74 -18.67 -6.53
C ILE A 90 7.85 -19.04 -5.55
N ASP A 91 9.10 -18.75 -5.91
CA ASP A 91 10.23 -18.77 -4.97
C ASP A 91 10.24 -17.50 -4.12
N VAL A 92 9.70 -17.59 -2.90
CA VAL A 92 9.58 -16.47 -1.96
C VAL A 92 10.92 -15.81 -1.67
N LYS A 93 11.99 -16.60 -1.50
CA LYS A 93 13.31 -16.07 -1.16
C LYS A 93 13.89 -15.28 -2.33
N ALA A 94 13.80 -15.83 -3.54
CA ALA A 94 14.25 -15.14 -4.75
C ALA A 94 13.44 -13.85 -4.98
N ARG A 95 12.11 -13.87 -4.72
CA ARG A 95 11.28 -12.68 -4.86
C ARG A 95 11.57 -11.60 -3.81
N ARG A 96 11.81 -11.98 -2.55
CA ARG A 96 12.23 -11.04 -1.50
C ARG A 96 13.52 -10.33 -1.88
N GLU A 97 14.48 -11.08 -2.43
CA GLU A 97 15.75 -10.48 -2.86
C GLU A 97 15.57 -9.49 -4.00
N GLN A 98 14.76 -9.85 -5.00
CA GLN A 98 14.44 -8.96 -6.11
C GLN A 98 13.74 -7.67 -5.65
N MET A 99 12.82 -7.76 -4.68
CA MET A 99 12.05 -6.62 -4.16
C MET A 99 12.75 -5.85 -3.02
N ARG A 100 14.00 -6.19 -2.70
CA ARG A 100 14.71 -5.62 -1.54
C ARG A 100 14.87 -4.11 -1.63
N ALA A 101 15.27 -3.62 -2.80
CA ALA A 101 15.46 -2.19 -3.02
C ALA A 101 14.17 -1.38 -2.79
N TYR A 102 13.02 -1.91 -3.22
CA TYR A 102 11.71 -1.29 -2.97
C TYR A 102 11.35 -1.28 -1.48
N SER A 103 11.51 -2.41 -0.82
CA SER A 103 11.16 -2.55 0.60
C SER A 103 12.02 -1.64 1.47
N GLU A 104 13.32 -1.52 1.17
CA GLU A 104 14.22 -0.59 1.86
C GLU A 104 13.86 0.88 1.58
N PHE A 105 13.62 1.24 0.31
CA PHE A 105 13.26 2.60 -0.09
C PHE A 105 12.01 3.12 0.64
N PHE A 106 10.99 2.27 0.81
CA PHE A 106 9.73 2.62 1.49
C PHE A 106 9.66 2.15 2.95
N SER A 107 10.75 1.60 3.50
CA SER A 107 10.81 1.07 4.87
C SER A 107 9.68 0.08 5.19
N ILE A 108 9.44 -0.85 4.28
CA ILE A 108 8.46 -1.93 4.39
C ILE A 108 9.16 -3.12 5.05
N PRO A 109 8.67 -3.64 6.18
CA PRO A 109 9.25 -4.81 6.83
C PRO A 109 8.93 -6.09 6.05
N ASP A 110 9.82 -7.08 6.15
CA ASP A 110 9.54 -8.43 5.65
C ASP A 110 8.34 -9.02 6.43
N GLU A 111 7.36 -9.53 5.70
CA GLU A 111 6.26 -10.28 6.30
C GLU A 111 6.76 -11.63 6.85
N PRO A 112 6.23 -12.13 7.98
CA PRO A 112 6.81 -13.26 8.73
C PRO A 112 6.58 -14.66 8.12
N TRP A 113 6.27 -14.78 6.82
CA TRP A 113 5.94 -16.05 6.15
C TRP A 113 6.82 -16.34 4.93
#